data_AF-B3R0Q5-F1
#
_entry.id   AF-B3R0Q5-F1
#
_cell.length_a   1.000
_cell.length_b   1.000
_cell.length_c   1.000
_cell.angle_alpha   90.00
_cell.angle_beta   90.00
_cell.angle_gamma   90.00
#
_symmetry.space_group_name_H-M   'P 1'
#
loop_
_entity.id
_entity.type
_entity.pdbx_description
1 polymer ?
#
loop_
_entity_poly.entity_id
_entity_poly.type
_entity_poly.pdbx_seq_one_letter_code
_entity_poly.pdbx_strand_id
1 'polypeptide(L)'
;MKITLLKKIIIITLLFISASLIEAVSKFTINASTDCHNSFFKIEFLPLILIGFLFGLKYGVLANLLYLLIHYIFEYVVVLHSLSATLSLPSSFNFYLFFFKFFLPYIFCSLSGLFYRQDLEHLNQKKNIILTFLIIVILNIISVFLTVNFLSISSLEADHHHEHEHHEHEHHEHEHHEHEHHEHEHHEHEHHEHEHHEHEHHEHEHHEHEHNSLLKKFFNDSVPFKTIYLIYNLLSVLFNNLTICVLVILMTPRLKENLNKIS
;
A
#
# COMPACT_ATOMS: atom_id res chain seq x y z
N MET A 1 -38.83 15.16 -9.56
CA MET A 1 -38.37 15.10 -10.97
C MET A 1 -37.39 13.95 -11.15
N LYS A 2 -37.52 13.15 -12.22
CA LYS A 2 -36.63 12.00 -12.48
C LYS A 2 -35.46 12.46 -13.35
N ILE A 3 -34.28 12.68 -12.75
CA ILE A 3 -33.03 12.76 -13.52
C ILE A 3 -32.93 11.44 -14.31
N THR A 4 -32.81 11.55 -15.63
CA THR A 4 -32.66 10.37 -16.50
C THR A 4 -31.37 9.64 -16.13
N LEU A 5 -31.38 8.32 -16.20
CA LEU A 5 -30.23 7.48 -15.86
C LEU A 5 -28.94 7.96 -16.57
N LEU A 6 -29.07 8.35 -17.84
CA LEU A 6 -27.97 8.89 -18.65
C LEU A 6 -27.33 10.14 -18.03
N LYS A 7 -28.13 11.12 -17.58
CA LYS A 7 -27.60 12.33 -16.94
C LYS A 7 -26.81 12.00 -15.66
N LYS A 8 -27.28 11.02 -14.87
CA LYS A 8 -26.55 10.57 -13.67
C LYS A 8 -25.18 10.00 -14.04
N ILE A 9 -25.15 9.12 -15.04
CA ILE A 9 -23.91 8.50 -15.51
C ILE A 9 -22.91 9.56 -15.97
N ILE A 10 -23.34 10.53 -16.78
CA ILE A 10 -22.45 11.62 -17.27
C ILE A 10 -21.82 12.39 -16.11
N ILE A 11 -22.60 12.80 -15.10
CA ILE A 11 -22.08 13.55 -13.96
C ILE A 11 -21.13 12.69 -13.11
N ILE A 12 -21.47 11.42 -12.87
CA ILE A 12 -20.61 10.48 -12.16
C ILE A 12 -19.27 10.34 -12.89
N THR A 13 -19.28 10.14 -14.20
CA THR A 13 -18.07 10.04 -15.02
C THR A 13 -17.23 11.33 -14.96
N LEU A 14 -17.86 12.51 -15.00
CA LEU A 14 -17.14 13.78 -14.87
C LEU A 14 -16.47 13.95 -13.50
N LEU A 15 -17.17 13.59 -12.41
CA LEU A 15 -16.59 13.62 -11.06
C LEU A 15 -15.49 12.58 -10.88
N PHE A 16 -15.63 11.42 -11.53
CA PHE A 16 -14.63 10.38 -11.51
C PHE A 16 -13.33 10.83 -12.21
N ILE A 17 -13.45 11.39 -13.42
CA ILE A 17 -12.31 11.95 -14.17
C ILE A 17 -11.66 13.08 -13.39
N SER A 18 -12.44 13.95 -12.73
CA SER A 18 -11.87 15.03 -11.93
C SER A 18 -11.10 14.51 -10.71
N ALA A 19 -11.53 13.42 -10.06
CA ALA A 19 -10.75 12.78 -9.01
C ALA A 19 -9.38 12.30 -9.52
N SER A 20 -9.36 11.60 -10.66
CA SER A 20 -8.09 11.12 -11.25
C SER A 20 -7.18 12.27 -11.68
N LEU A 21 -7.73 13.35 -12.23
CA LEU A 21 -6.96 14.55 -12.59
C LEU A 21 -6.39 15.25 -11.34
N ILE A 22 -7.18 15.39 -10.27
CA ILE A 22 -6.72 15.97 -9.01
C ILE A 22 -5.57 15.13 -8.46
N GLU A 23 -5.69 13.80 -8.43
CA GLU A 23 -4.62 12.91 -7.97
C GLU A 23 -3.34 13.09 -8.80
N ALA A 24 -3.46 13.08 -10.14
CA ALA A 24 -2.32 13.25 -11.04
C ALA A 24 -1.62 14.60 -10.81
N VAL A 25 -2.39 15.68 -10.67
CA VAL A 25 -1.85 17.01 -10.37
C VAL A 25 -1.21 17.04 -8.98
N SER A 26 -1.85 16.48 -7.95
CA SER A 26 -1.31 16.42 -6.59
C SER A 26 -0.01 15.61 -6.51
N LYS A 27 0.10 14.52 -7.27
CA LYS A 27 1.35 13.74 -7.43
C LYS A 27 2.46 14.59 -8.07
N PHE A 28 2.17 15.32 -9.14
CA PHE A 28 3.18 16.11 -9.85
C PHE A 28 3.59 17.41 -9.12
N THR A 29 2.70 18.00 -8.34
CA THR A 29 2.91 19.35 -7.75
C THR A 29 3.35 19.30 -6.29
N ILE A 30 2.53 18.73 -5.41
CA ILE A 30 2.71 18.79 -3.95
C ILE A 30 3.60 17.64 -3.47
N ASN A 31 3.52 16.48 -4.13
CA ASN A 31 4.14 15.23 -3.71
C ASN A 31 5.23 14.76 -4.69
N ALA A 32 5.90 15.68 -5.39
CA ALA A 32 6.84 15.36 -6.47
C ALA A 32 8.05 14.48 -6.05
N SER A 33 8.24 14.25 -4.75
CA SER A 33 9.33 13.46 -4.19
C SER A 33 8.88 12.43 -3.14
N THR A 34 7.58 12.33 -2.87
CA THR A 34 7.07 11.40 -1.86
C THR A 34 6.29 10.29 -2.54
N ASP A 35 6.54 9.05 -2.11
CA ASP A 35 5.71 7.92 -2.53
C ASP A 35 4.24 8.28 -2.28
N CYS A 36 3.39 7.95 -3.26
CA CYS A 36 1.94 8.13 -3.20
C CYS A 36 1.31 7.60 -1.89
N HIS A 37 1.98 6.65 -1.26
CA HIS A 37 1.62 6.01 -0.01
C HIS A 37 1.72 6.92 1.21
N ASN A 38 2.54 7.97 1.14
CA ASN A 38 2.83 8.90 2.22
C ASN A 38 2.41 10.34 1.86
N SER A 39 1.59 10.51 0.80
CA SER A 39 1.06 11.82 0.46
C SER A 39 0.22 12.34 1.62
N PHE A 40 0.60 13.50 2.15
CA PHE A 40 -0.11 14.12 3.26
C PHE A 40 -1.51 14.59 2.82
N PHE A 41 -1.67 14.93 1.54
CA PHE A 41 -2.88 15.51 0.97
C PHE A 41 -3.57 14.61 -0.05
N LYS A 42 -4.75 14.09 0.33
CA LYS A 42 -5.60 13.24 -0.53
C LYS A 42 -6.88 13.95 -0.96
N ILE A 43 -6.73 15.01 -1.76
CA ILE A 43 -7.84 15.87 -2.21
C ILE A 43 -8.74 15.14 -3.21
N GLU A 44 -8.24 14.08 -3.86
CA GLU A 44 -8.98 13.21 -4.78
C GLU A 44 -10.21 12.52 -4.17
N PHE A 45 -10.28 12.42 -2.83
CA PHE A 45 -11.47 11.93 -2.15
C PHE A 45 -12.67 12.89 -2.25
N LEU A 46 -12.45 14.17 -2.54
CA LEU A 46 -13.52 15.16 -2.61
C LEU A 46 -14.57 14.81 -3.69
N PRO A 47 -14.23 14.62 -4.99
CA PRO A 47 -15.21 14.21 -5.99
C PRO A 47 -15.85 12.85 -5.69
N LEU A 48 -15.09 11.92 -5.11
CA LEU A 48 -15.58 10.58 -4.75
C LEU A 48 -16.66 10.62 -3.66
N ILE A 49 -16.44 11.40 -2.60
CA ILE A 49 -17.42 11.63 -1.53
C ILE A 49 -18.66 12.35 -2.08
N LEU A 50 -18.47 13.30 -3.01
CA LEU A 50 -19.57 13.99 -3.67
C LEU A 50 -20.45 13.04 -4.49
N ILE A 51 -19.88 12.05 -5.18
CA ILE A 51 -20.66 11.02 -5.90
C ILE A 51 -21.63 10.31 -4.94
N GLY A 52 -21.15 9.92 -3.75
CA GLY A 52 -22.00 9.31 -2.73
C GLY A 52 -23.14 10.24 -2.30
N PHE A 53 -22.84 11.49 -1.93
CA PHE A 53 -23.87 12.45 -1.51
C PHE A 53 -24.91 12.78 -2.60
N LEU A 54 -24.51 12.75 -3.87
CA LEU A 54 -25.36 13.15 -5.00
C LEU A 54 -26.19 12.00 -5.58
N PHE A 55 -25.67 10.78 -5.56
CA PHE A 55 -26.29 9.66 -6.26
C PHE A 55 -26.63 8.49 -5.33
N GLY A 56 -26.15 8.51 -4.10
CA GLY A 56 -26.41 7.51 -3.07
C GLY A 56 -25.39 6.39 -3.01
N LEU A 57 -25.55 5.54 -1.99
CA LEU A 57 -24.57 4.51 -1.62
C LEU A 57 -24.20 3.60 -2.79
N LYS A 58 -25.18 3.16 -3.60
CA LYS A 58 -24.96 2.25 -4.73
C LYS A 58 -23.94 2.79 -5.74
N TYR A 59 -24.08 4.06 -6.13
CA TYR A 59 -23.19 4.69 -7.09
C TYR A 59 -21.87 5.11 -6.45
N GLY A 60 -21.89 5.53 -5.18
CA GLY A 60 -20.68 5.82 -4.42
C GLY A 60 -19.76 4.60 -4.31
N VAL A 61 -20.30 3.44 -3.90
CA VAL A 61 -19.54 2.18 -3.80
C VAL A 61 -18.98 1.77 -5.16
N LEU A 62 -19.79 1.79 -6.22
CA LEU A 62 -19.35 1.41 -7.56
C LEU A 62 -18.22 2.32 -8.08
N ALA A 63 -18.37 3.64 -7.92
CA ALA A 63 -17.36 4.61 -8.34
C ALA A 63 -16.07 4.44 -7.55
N ASN A 64 -16.14 4.25 -6.24
CA ASN A 64 -14.96 4.04 -5.39
C ASN A 64 -14.24 2.72 -5.68
N LEU A 65 -14.98 1.64 -5.94
CA LEU A 65 -14.38 0.36 -6.35
C LEU A 65 -13.69 0.47 -7.71
N LEU A 66 -14.32 1.14 -8.68
CA LEU A 66 -13.71 1.36 -9.99
C LEU A 66 -12.45 2.23 -9.87
N TYR A 67 -12.51 3.29 -9.05
CA TYR A 67 -11.37 4.16 -8.79
C TYR A 67 -10.23 3.38 -8.17
N LEU A 68 -10.53 2.59 -7.14
CA LEU A 68 -9.57 1.76 -6.45
C LEU A 68 -8.92 0.74 -7.41
N LEU A 69 -9.69 0.12 -8.30
CA LEU A 69 -9.16 -0.81 -9.29
C LEU A 69 -8.18 -0.11 -10.23
N ILE A 70 -8.55 1.06 -10.76
CA ILE A 70 -7.67 1.84 -11.64
C ILE A 70 -6.40 2.26 -10.89
N HIS A 71 -6.55 2.81 -9.69
CA HIS A 71 -5.42 3.22 -8.84
C HIS A 71 -4.52 2.03 -8.50
N TYR A 72 -5.10 0.87 -8.19
CA TYR A 72 -4.33 -0.35 -7.91
C TYR A 72 -3.52 -0.79 -9.13
N ILE A 73 -4.10 -0.77 -10.33
CA ILE A 73 -3.38 -1.08 -11.57
C ILE A 73 -2.22 -0.10 -11.78
N PHE A 74 -2.44 1.20 -11.60
CA PHE A 74 -1.38 2.20 -11.74
C PHE A 74 -0.25 1.99 -10.73
N GLU A 75 -0.59 1.80 -9.46
CA GLU A 75 0.41 1.53 -8.42
C GLU A 75 1.12 0.20 -8.65
N TYR A 76 0.40 -0.84 -9.09
CA TYR A 76 1.01 -2.11 -9.44
C TYR A 76 2.01 -1.96 -10.59
N VAL A 77 1.71 -1.16 -11.61
CA VAL A 77 2.65 -0.87 -12.72
C VAL A 77 3.89 -0.10 -12.22
N VAL A 78 3.70 0.90 -11.36
CA VAL A 78 4.81 1.65 -10.76
C VAL A 78 5.67 0.76 -9.88
N VAL A 79 5.04 -0.03 -9.01
CA VAL A 79 5.72 -1.00 -8.15
C VAL A 79 6.43 -2.04 -8.99
N LEU A 80 5.81 -2.64 -10.01
CA LEU A 80 6.47 -3.64 -10.86
C LEU A 80 7.73 -3.07 -11.54
N HIS A 81 7.71 -1.78 -11.88
CA HIS A 81 8.88 -1.09 -12.42
C HIS A 81 9.96 -0.84 -11.36
N SER A 82 9.58 -0.42 -10.15
CA SER A 82 10.50 -0.13 -9.03
C SER A 82 11.01 -1.38 -8.30
N LEU A 83 10.20 -2.44 -8.25
CA LEU A 83 10.36 -3.65 -7.43
C LEU A 83 11.03 -4.80 -8.20
N SER A 84 11.46 -4.56 -9.45
CA SER A 84 12.44 -5.45 -10.10
C SER A 84 13.75 -5.57 -9.30
N ALA A 85 13.96 -4.72 -8.27
CA ALA A 85 15.22 -4.63 -7.54
C ALA A 85 15.16 -5.00 -6.05
N THR A 86 14.00 -5.07 -5.38
CA THR A 86 14.01 -5.18 -3.90
C THR A 86 12.73 -5.73 -3.29
N LEU A 87 12.89 -6.75 -2.43
CA LEU A 87 11.95 -7.30 -1.42
C LEU A 87 11.01 -8.44 -1.83
N SER A 88 11.46 -9.65 -1.47
CA SER A 88 10.68 -10.88 -1.25
C SER A 88 9.82 -10.83 0.02
N LEU A 89 9.00 -9.79 0.19
CA LEU A 89 8.02 -9.78 1.30
C LEU A 89 6.99 -10.92 1.10
N PRO A 90 6.55 -11.59 2.18
CA PRO A 90 5.56 -12.65 2.08
C PRO A 90 4.25 -12.12 1.49
N SER A 91 3.67 -12.87 0.56
CA SER A 91 2.48 -12.47 -0.21
C SER A 91 1.29 -12.02 0.67
N SER A 92 1.12 -12.64 1.85
CA SER A 92 0.08 -12.29 2.81
C SER A 92 0.20 -10.84 3.33
N PHE A 93 1.42 -10.37 3.57
CA PHE A 93 1.67 -9.02 4.09
C PHE A 93 1.23 -7.94 3.11
N ASN A 94 1.51 -8.13 1.83
CA ASN A 94 1.09 -7.22 0.76
C ASN A 94 -0.43 -7.09 0.68
N PHE A 95 -1.16 -8.19 0.91
CA PHE A 95 -2.62 -8.16 0.92
C PHE A 95 -3.18 -7.31 2.07
N TYR A 96 -2.65 -7.43 3.29
CA TYR A 96 -3.12 -6.65 4.44
C TYR A 96 -2.81 -5.16 4.29
N LEU A 97 -1.61 -4.82 3.81
CA LEU A 97 -1.26 -3.44 3.50
C LEU A 97 -2.19 -2.87 2.44
N PHE A 98 -2.43 -3.61 1.36
CA PHE A 98 -3.40 -3.21 0.35
C PHE A 98 -4.79 -2.98 0.96
N PHE A 99 -5.27 -3.91 1.77
CA PHE A 99 -6.61 -3.88 2.32
C PHE A 99 -6.85 -2.70 3.30
N PHE A 100 -5.99 -2.55 4.31
CA PHE A 100 -6.19 -1.52 5.34
C PHE A 100 -5.77 -0.12 4.88
N LYS A 101 -4.75 -0.02 4.02
CA LYS A 101 -4.22 1.27 3.58
C LYS A 101 -4.93 1.82 2.34
N PHE A 102 -5.41 0.95 1.43
CA PHE A 102 -6.04 1.37 0.19
C PHE A 102 -7.51 0.97 0.13
N PHE A 103 -7.85 -0.30 0.31
CA PHE A 103 -9.24 -0.72 0.10
C PHE A 103 -10.22 -0.05 1.06
N LEU A 104 -9.96 -0.10 2.37
CA LEU A 104 -10.89 0.40 3.39
C LEU A 104 -11.17 1.91 3.31
N PRO A 105 -10.17 2.81 3.22
CA PRO A 105 -10.44 4.26 3.14
C PRO A 105 -11.37 4.67 1.99
N TYR A 106 -11.22 4.04 0.82
CA TYR A 106 -12.06 4.33 -0.35
C TYR A 106 -13.47 3.78 -0.17
N ILE A 107 -13.63 2.61 0.45
CA ILE A 107 -14.94 2.08 0.80
C ILE A 107 -15.65 2.99 1.82
N PHE A 108 -14.93 3.49 2.83
CA PHE A 108 -15.50 4.42 3.82
C PHE A 108 -16.01 5.72 3.19
N CYS A 109 -15.33 6.24 2.17
CA CYS A 109 -15.81 7.41 1.41
C CYS A 109 -17.20 7.17 0.79
N SER A 110 -17.55 5.93 0.47
CA SER A 110 -18.88 5.57 -0.07
C SER A 110 -20.01 5.75 0.95
N LEU A 111 -19.70 5.75 2.25
CA LEU A 111 -20.70 5.92 3.31
C LEU A 111 -21.37 7.29 3.27
N SER A 112 -20.81 8.27 2.55
CA SER A 112 -21.50 9.54 2.26
C SER A 112 -22.82 9.33 1.53
N GLY A 113 -22.96 8.25 0.77
CA GLY A 113 -24.19 7.88 0.10
C GLY A 113 -25.30 7.35 1.00
N LEU A 114 -25.04 7.08 2.29
CA LEU A 114 -26.09 6.73 3.27
C LEU A 114 -27.05 7.89 3.53
N PHE A 115 -26.58 9.11 3.40
CA PHE A 115 -27.37 10.32 3.64
C PHE A 115 -28.02 10.87 2.37
N TYR A 116 -27.95 10.15 1.26
CA TYR A 116 -28.56 10.56 0.00
C TYR A 116 -30.08 10.60 0.09
N ARG A 117 -30.64 11.71 -0.38
CA ARG A 117 -32.08 11.92 -0.52
C ARG A 117 -32.38 12.50 -1.91
N GLN A 118 -33.47 12.06 -2.51
CA GLN A 118 -33.81 12.41 -3.90
C GLN A 118 -34.13 13.91 -4.08
N ASP A 119 -34.55 14.58 -3.01
CA ASP A 119 -34.90 16.01 -2.97
C ASP A 119 -33.67 16.94 -2.86
N LEU A 120 -32.46 16.39 -2.63
CA LEU A 120 -31.24 17.14 -2.34
C LEU A 120 -31.39 18.12 -1.14
N GLU A 121 -32.39 17.94 -0.28
CA GLU A 121 -32.56 18.77 0.91
C GLU A 121 -31.53 18.42 1.99
N HIS A 122 -31.08 17.17 2.01
CA HIS A 122 -30.03 16.69 2.92
C HIS A 122 -28.72 17.46 2.78
N LEU A 123 -28.43 17.98 1.57
CA LEU A 123 -27.28 18.82 1.31
C LEU A 123 -27.31 20.15 2.09
N ASN A 124 -28.50 20.71 2.34
CA ASN A 124 -28.60 21.93 3.16
C ASN A 124 -28.46 21.63 4.67
N GLN A 125 -28.58 20.37 5.08
CA GLN A 125 -28.47 19.95 6.47
C GLN A 125 -27.02 19.73 6.85
N LYS A 126 -26.29 20.82 7.16
CA LYS A 126 -24.87 20.80 7.58
C LYS A 126 -24.56 19.73 8.62
N LYS A 127 -25.50 19.45 9.54
CA LYS A 127 -25.37 18.40 10.56
C LYS A 127 -25.12 17.01 9.97
N ASN A 128 -25.83 16.62 8.90
CA ASN A 128 -25.67 15.29 8.30
C ASN A 128 -24.32 15.18 7.57
N ILE A 129 -23.90 16.24 6.89
CA ILE A 129 -22.59 16.29 6.24
C ILE A 129 -21.48 16.13 7.30
N ILE A 130 -21.51 16.93 8.36
CA ILE A 130 -20.53 16.86 9.46
C ILE A 130 -20.53 15.47 10.11
N LEU A 131 -21.71 14.90 10.39
CA LEU A 131 -21.83 13.56 10.97
C LEU A 131 -21.22 12.48 10.06
N THR A 132 -21.46 12.58 8.75
CA THR A 132 -20.86 11.67 7.76
C THR A 132 -19.34 11.73 7.81
N PHE A 133 -18.78 12.95 7.75
CA PHE A 133 -17.33 13.13 7.79
C PHE A 133 -16.73 12.65 9.12
N LEU A 134 -17.42 12.86 10.24
CA LEU A 134 -17.00 12.34 11.53
C LEU A 134 -16.89 10.80 11.51
N ILE A 135 -17.89 10.12 10.95
CA ILE A 135 -17.87 8.66 10.81
C ILE A 135 -16.70 8.22 9.91
N ILE A 136 -16.51 8.86 8.75
CA ILE A 136 -15.41 8.56 7.82
C ILE A 136 -14.05 8.76 8.50
N VAL A 137 -13.87 9.83 9.27
CA VAL A 137 -12.64 10.12 10.03
C VAL A 137 -12.37 9.01 11.04
N ILE A 138 -13.36 8.65 11.86
CA ILE A 138 -13.20 7.62 12.90
C ILE A 138 -12.80 6.29 12.26
N LEU A 139 -13.48 5.88 11.18
CA LEU A 139 -13.17 4.63 10.48
C LEU A 139 -11.76 4.65 9.85
N ASN A 140 -11.35 5.78 9.28
CA ASN A 140 -9.99 5.93 8.76
C ASN A 140 -8.92 5.87 9.86
N ILE A 141 -9.16 6.49 11.02
CA ILE A 141 -8.27 6.41 12.19
C ILE A 141 -8.10 4.95 12.63
N ILE A 142 -9.20 4.19 12.73
CA ILE A 142 -9.16 2.77 13.06
C ILE A 142 -8.35 2.00 12.01
N SER A 143 -8.54 2.28 10.72
CA SER A 143 -7.78 1.64 9.63
C SER A 143 -6.27 1.90 9.73
N VAL A 144 -5.87 3.14 10.01
CA VAL A 144 -4.45 3.51 10.22
C VAL A 144 -3.89 2.81 11.45
N PHE A 145 -4.63 2.78 12.55
CA PHE A 145 -4.19 2.10 13.77
C PHE A 145 -3.98 0.61 13.54
N LEU A 146 -4.91 -0.06 12.84
CA LEU A 146 -4.78 -1.47 12.47
C LEU A 146 -3.56 -1.71 11.56
N THR A 147 -3.33 -0.83 10.58
CA THR A 147 -2.16 -0.90 9.70
C THR A 147 -0.85 -0.83 10.49
N VAL A 148 -0.71 0.15 11.39
CA VAL A 148 0.52 0.32 12.19
C VAL A 148 0.75 -0.86 13.15
N ASN A 149 -0.31 -1.38 13.78
CA ASN A 149 -0.17 -2.55 14.64
C ASN A 149 0.21 -3.80 13.85
N PHE A 150 -0.41 -4.02 12.69
CA PHE A 150 -0.07 -5.14 11.82
C PHE A 150 1.39 -5.08 11.35
N LEU A 151 1.84 -3.89 10.89
CA LEU A 151 3.25 -3.64 10.55
C LEU A 151 4.21 -4.00 11.69
N SER A 152 3.81 -3.75 12.93
CA SER A 152 4.64 -4.02 14.12
C SER A 152 4.71 -5.49 14.49
N ILE A 153 3.65 -6.26 14.23
CA ILE A 153 3.64 -7.70 14.48
C ILE A 153 4.51 -8.39 13.43
N SER A 154 4.36 -8.02 12.15
CA SER A 154 5.16 -8.59 11.06
C SER A 154 6.66 -8.29 11.19
N SER A 155 7.05 -7.17 11.80
CA SER A 155 8.46 -6.89 12.06
C SER A 155 9.06 -7.79 13.13
N LEU A 156 8.26 -8.33 14.07
CA LEU A 156 8.73 -9.18 15.16
C LEU A 156 8.99 -10.63 14.70
N GLU A 157 8.16 -11.16 13.80
CA GLU A 157 8.30 -12.53 13.28
C GLU A 157 9.59 -12.72 12.47
N ALA A 158 10.11 -11.66 11.86
CA ALA A 158 11.37 -11.69 11.12
C ALA A 158 12.62 -11.86 12.02
N ASP A 159 12.49 -11.82 13.34
CA ASP A 159 13.62 -11.93 14.29
C ASP A 159 13.91 -13.37 14.69
N HIS A 160 12.89 -14.24 14.69
CA HIS A 160 12.98 -15.57 15.30
C HIS A 160 13.47 -16.67 14.36
N HIS A 161 13.70 -16.38 13.07
CA HIS A 161 14.10 -17.39 12.08
C HIS A 161 15.62 -17.54 11.88
N HIS A 162 16.46 -16.85 12.65
CA HIS A 162 17.92 -16.88 12.46
C HIS A 162 18.73 -17.52 13.61
N GLU A 163 18.09 -18.11 14.63
CA GLU A 163 18.82 -18.62 15.81
C GLU A 163 19.06 -20.15 15.86
N HIS A 164 18.75 -20.92 14.81
CA HIS A 164 18.74 -22.40 14.92
C HIS A 164 19.47 -23.20 13.84
N GLU A 165 20.57 -22.72 13.27
CA GLU A 165 21.46 -23.57 12.44
C GLU A 165 22.95 -23.34 12.77
N HIS A 166 23.30 -23.47 14.04
CA HIS A 166 24.62 -23.99 14.38
C HIS A 166 24.43 -25.46 14.71
N HIS A 167 24.27 -26.28 13.66
CA HIS A 167 24.62 -27.68 13.78
C HIS A 167 26.10 -27.71 14.16
N GLU A 168 26.35 -28.05 15.42
CA GLU A 168 27.64 -28.52 15.87
C GLU A 168 28.02 -29.64 14.91
N HIS A 169 28.98 -29.35 14.01
CA HIS A 169 29.71 -30.39 13.32
C HIS A 169 30.47 -31.13 14.40
N GLU A 170 29.85 -32.16 14.98
CA GLU A 170 30.55 -33.21 15.69
C GLU A 170 31.65 -33.69 14.74
N HIS A 171 32.88 -33.31 15.05
CA HIS A 171 34.07 -33.78 14.37
C HIS A 171 34.09 -35.30 14.52
N HIS A 172 33.62 -36.02 13.51
CA HIS A 172 33.95 -37.43 13.37
C HIS A 172 35.47 -37.52 13.22
N GLU A 173 36.12 -37.97 14.27
CA GLU A 173 37.51 -38.42 14.26
C GLU A 173 37.62 -39.51 13.19
N HIS A 174 38.23 -39.16 12.05
CA HIS A 174 38.64 -40.15 11.08
C HIS A 174 39.81 -40.93 11.67
N GLU A 175 39.52 -42.14 12.18
CA GLU A 175 40.53 -43.13 12.48
C GLU A 175 41.36 -43.39 11.21
N HIS A 176 42.66 -43.12 11.32
CA HIS A 176 43.64 -43.39 10.29
C HIS A 176 43.72 -44.91 10.05
N HIS A 177 43.20 -45.38 8.94
CA HIS A 177 43.57 -46.68 8.41
C HIS A 177 44.98 -46.60 7.82
N GLU A 178 45.93 -47.27 8.46
CA GLU A 178 47.23 -47.58 7.91
C GLU A 178 47.06 -48.44 6.65
N HIS A 179 47.34 -47.86 5.48
CA HIS A 179 47.50 -48.64 4.26
C HIS A 179 48.97 -49.01 4.11
N GLU A 180 49.25 -50.30 4.25
CA GLU A 180 50.53 -50.91 3.96
C GLU A 180 50.95 -50.64 2.50
N HIS A 181 52.23 -50.33 2.35
CA HIS A 181 52.89 -50.07 1.09
C HIS A 181 52.86 -51.30 0.17
N HIS A 182 52.23 -51.17 -1.00
CA HIS A 182 52.55 -52.01 -2.14
C HIS A 182 53.53 -51.26 -3.05
N GLU A 183 54.73 -51.84 -3.19
CA GLU A 183 55.67 -51.49 -4.24
C GLU A 183 55.06 -51.85 -5.60
N HIS A 184 54.76 -50.84 -6.40
CA HIS A 184 54.46 -51.03 -7.82
C HIS A 184 55.58 -50.44 -8.66
N GLU A 185 56.20 -51.36 -9.40
CA GLU A 185 57.24 -51.08 -10.39
C GLU A 185 56.73 -50.18 -11.52
N HIS A 186 57.69 -49.46 -12.07
CA HIS A 186 57.58 -48.43 -13.08
C HIS A 186 56.87 -48.89 -14.36
N HIS A 187 55.82 -48.16 -14.73
CA HIS A 187 55.42 -48.02 -16.13
C HIS A 187 55.49 -46.55 -16.52
N GLU A 188 56.41 -46.28 -17.45
CA GLU A 188 56.49 -45.04 -18.21
C GLU A 188 55.21 -44.94 -19.05
N HIS A 189 54.25 -44.15 -18.57
CA HIS A 189 53.14 -43.68 -19.39
C HIS A 189 53.45 -42.28 -19.88
N GLU A 190 53.60 -42.19 -21.20
CA GLU A 190 53.74 -40.96 -21.94
C GLU A 190 52.59 -40.00 -21.60
N HIS A 191 52.98 -38.74 -21.43
CA HIS A 191 52.17 -37.62 -21.04
C HIS A 191 50.97 -37.43 -21.99
N HIS A 192 49.78 -37.78 -21.52
CA HIS A 192 48.57 -37.13 -21.99
C HIS A 192 48.39 -35.86 -21.18
N GLU A 193 48.55 -34.72 -21.85
CA GLU A 193 48.12 -33.40 -21.40
C GLU A 193 46.62 -33.47 -21.10
N HIS A 194 46.27 -33.79 -19.85
CA HIS A 194 44.95 -33.53 -19.33
C HIS A 194 44.89 -32.03 -19.06
N GLU A 195 44.26 -31.31 -19.98
CA GLU A 195 43.80 -29.95 -19.72
C GLU A 195 43.04 -29.96 -18.39
N HIS A 196 43.67 -29.32 -17.40
CA HIS A 196 43.06 -29.06 -16.11
C HIS A 196 41.80 -28.23 -16.39
N HIS A 197 40.64 -28.86 -16.37
CA HIS A 197 39.40 -28.14 -16.18
C HIS A 197 39.50 -27.50 -14.80
N GLU A 198 39.87 -26.23 -14.79
CA GLU A 198 39.70 -25.33 -13.67
C GLU A 198 38.26 -25.51 -13.20
N HIS A 199 38.09 -26.25 -12.11
CA HIS A 199 36.87 -26.19 -11.34
C HIS A 199 36.85 -24.77 -10.77
N GLU A 200 36.28 -23.85 -11.54
CA GLU A 200 35.79 -22.58 -11.05
C GLU A 200 34.92 -22.91 -9.85
N HIS A 201 35.52 -22.82 -8.66
CA HIS A 201 34.78 -22.70 -7.42
C HIS A 201 33.97 -21.44 -7.58
N HIS A 202 32.73 -21.59 -8.04
CA HIS A 202 31.75 -20.54 -8.02
C HIS A 202 31.62 -20.12 -6.55
N GLU A 203 32.33 -19.06 -6.20
CA GLU A 203 32.07 -18.29 -5.00
C GLU A 203 30.60 -17.93 -5.06
N HIS A 204 29.77 -18.67 -4.33
CA HIS A 204 28.38 -18.34 -4.13
C HIS A 204 28.38 -17.03 -3.34
N GLU A 205 28.32 -15.91 -4.08
CA GLU A 205 28.11 -14.57 -3.56
C GLU A 205 26.81 -14.55 -2.75
N HIS A 206 26.92 -14.80 -1.44
CA HIS A 206 25.84 -14.65 -0.46
C HIS A 206 25.59 -13.17 -0.13
N HIS A 207 25.47 -12.31 -1.14
CA HIS A 207 25.37 -10.85 -0.97
C HIS A 207 23.93 -10.29 -0.83
N GLU A 208 22.88 -11.12 -0.77
CA GLU A 208 21.49 -10.61 -0.74
C GLU A 208 20.91 -10.28 0.65
N HIS A 209 21.64 -10.46 1.76
CA HIS A 209 21.02 -10.34 3.10
C HIS A 209 21.15 -8.96 3.79
N GLU A 210 21.95 -8.03 3.29
CA GLU A 210 22.25 -6.82 4.07
C GLU A 210 21.10 -5.79 4.08
N HIS A 211 20.29 -5.73 3.03
CA HIS A 211 19.30 -4.65 2.86
C HIS A 211 18.08 -4.74 3.79
N ASN A 212 17.71 -5.95 4.23
CA ASN A 212 16.60 -6.14 5.18
C ASN A 212 16.98 -5.74 6.61
N SER A 213 18.28 -5.73 6.95
CA SER A 213 18.76 -5.40 8.30
C SER A 213 18.56 -3.93 8.67
N LEU A 214 18.62 -3.01 7.69
CA LEU A 214 18.48 -1.57 7.94
C LEU A 214 17.05 -1.16 8.26
N LEU A 215 16.06 -1.64 7.52
CA LEU A 215 14.64 -1.41 7.82
C LEU A 215 14.28 -2.02 9.18
N LYS A 216 14.78 -3.22 9.44
CA LYS A 216 14.61 -3.94 10.70
C LYS A 216 15.16 -3.16 11.89
N LYS A 217 16.40 -2.67 11.80
CA LYS A 217 17.01 -1.82 12.83
C LYS A 217 16.28 -0.49 13.01
N PHE A 218 15.77 0.09 11.92
CA PHE A 218 14.96 1.30 11.98
C PHE A 218 13.65 1.11 12.77
N PHE A 219 12.96 -0.02 12.58
CA PHE A 219 11.68 -0.28 13.23
C PHE A 219 11.80 -0.82 14.66
N ASN A 220 12.84 -1.61 14.97
CA ASN A 220 12.95 -2.29 16.27
C ASN A 220 13.58 -1.42 17.38
N ASP A 221 14.62 -0.63 17.06
CA ASP A 221 15.38 0.11 18.08
C ASP A 221 14.73 1.44 18.52
N SER A 222 13.61 1.83 17.90
CA SER A 222 13.14 3.20 18.02
C SER A 222 11.62 3.34 18.17
N VAL A 223 11.13 2.99 19.36
CA VAL A 223 9.81 3.42 19.90
C VAL A 223 9.42 4.87 19.48
N PRO A 224 10.33 5.87 19.47
CA PRO A 224 10.01 7.19 18.94
C PRO A 224 9.54 7.19 17.48
N PHE A 225 10.14 6.42 16.56
CA PHE A 225 9.76 6.49 15.14
C PHE A 225 8.39 5.89 14.86
N LYS A 226 8.05 4.73 15.45
CA LYS A 226 6.68 4.17 15.33
C LYS A 226 5.64 5.17 15.82
N THR A 227 5.92 5.82 16.95
CA THR A 227 5.03 6.83 17.54
C THR A 227 4.91 8.05 16.63
N ILE A 228 6.03 8.57 16.11
CA ILE A 228 6.05 9.70 15.17
C ILE A 228 5.29 9.36 13.89
N TYR A 229 5.52 8.18 13.31
CA TYR A 229 4.82 7.71 12.11
C TYR A 229 3.31 7.60 12.34
N LEU A 230 2.89 7.03 13.46
CA LEU A 230 1.47 6.95 13.83
C LEU A 230 0.86 8.35 13.96
N ILE A 231 1.50 9.24 14.71
CA ILE A 231 1.03 10.63 14.89
C ILE A 231 0.92 11.34 13.54
N TYR A 232 1.93 11.20 12.68
CA TYR A 232 1.93 11.79 11.34
C TYR A 232 0.73 11.30 10.52
N ASN A 233 0.50 9.99 10.45
CA ASN A 233 -0.63 9.43 9.69
C ASN A 233 -1.98 9.87 10.27
N LEU A 234 -2.12 9.92 11.60
CA LEU A 234 -3.34 10.41 12.25
C LEU A 234 -3.61 11.88 11.94
N LEU A 235 -2.58 12.74 12.02
CA LEU A 235 -2.70 14.15 11.67
C LEU A 235 -3.04 14.35 10.20
N SER A 236 -2.44 13.58 9.29
CA SER A 236 -2.76 13.61 7.86
C SER A 236 -4.23 13.23 7.61
N VAL A 237 -4.71 12.14 8.21
CA VAL A 237 -6.12 11.72 8.11
C VAL A 237 -7.06 12.82 8.62
N LEU A 238 -6.76 13.40 9.79
CA LEU A 238 -7.58 14.45 10.38
C LEU A 238 -7.61 15.70 9.48
N PHE A 239 -6.44 16.17 9.05
CA PHE A 239 -6.34 17.38 8.24
C PHE A 239 -7.04 17.21 6.88
N ASN A 240 -6.80 16.11 6.19
CA ASN A 240 -7.45 15.81 4.91
C ASN A 240 -8.96 15.82 5.01
N ASN A 241 -9.51 15.03 5.94
CA ASN A 241 -10.95 14.92 6.07
C ASN A 241 -11.57 16.25 6.52
N LEU A 242 -10.89 17.03 7.34
CA LEU A 242 -11.34 18.38 7.71
C LEU A 242 -11.37 19.32 6.51
N THR A 243 -10.29 19.37 5.72
CA THR A 243 -10.21 20.16 4.49
C THR A 243 -11.32 19.78 3.51
N ILE A 244 -11.51 18.48 3.27
CA ILE A 244 -12.57 17.99 2.37
C ILE A 244 -13.96 18.35 2.93
N CYS A 245 -14.19 18.19 4.23
CA CYS A 245 -15.46 18.56 4.87
C CYS A 245 -15.79 20.05 4.65
N VAL A 246 -14.81 20.93 4.87
CA VAL A 246 -14.96 22.38 4.62
C VAL A 246 -15.27 22.64 3.14
N LEU A 247 -14.53 22.02 2.22
CA LEU A 247 -14.75 22.17 0.77
C LEU A 247 -16.15 21.70 0.36
N VAL A 248 -16.61 20.55 0.85
CA VAL A 248 -17.96 20.06 0.60
C VAL A 248 -18.99 21.04 1.11
N ILE A 249 -18.86 21.54 2.35
CA ILE A 249 -19.79 22.52 2.92
C ILE A 249 -19.86 23.80 2.05
N LEU A 250 -18.72 24.27 1.55
CA LEU A 250 -18.64 25.46 0.69
C LEU A 250 -19.23 25.23 -0.71
N MET A 251 -19.01 24.05 -1.28
CA MET A 251 -19.50 23.70 -2.63
C MET A 251 -21.00 23.39 -2.65
N THR A 252 -21.55 22.93 -1.52
CA THR A 252 -22.90 22.39 -1.43
C THR A 252 -24.00 23.35 -1.93
N PRO A 253 -24.06 24.64 -1.53
CA PRO A 253 -25.08 25.56 -2.02
C PRO A 253 -25.07 25.74 -3.54
N ARG A 254 -23.86 25.90 -4.12
CA ARG A 254 -23.68 26.06 -5.57
C ARG A 254 -24.05 24.79 -6.34
N LEU A 255 -23.68 23.64 -5.80
CA LEU A 255 -23.98 22.34 -6.40
C LEU A 255 -25.49 22.11 -6.47
N LYS A 256 -26.23 22.44 -5.39
CA LYS A 256 -27.69 22.36 -5.34
C LYS A 256 -28.34 23.27 -6.38
N GLU A 257 -27.89 24.53 -6.47
CA GLU A 257 -28.41 25.50 -7.45
C GLU A 257 -28.20 25.01 -8.89
N ASN A 258 -27.01 24.52 -9.22
CA ASN A 258 -26.69 24.03 -10.55
C ASN A 258 -27.47 22.76 -10.91
N LEU A 259 -27.65 21.83 -9.96
CA LEU A 259 -28.44 20.63 -10.19
C LEU A 259 -29.92 20.95 -10.44
N ASN A 260 -30.47 21.94 -9.73
CA ASN A 260 -31.85 22.40 -9.94
C ASN A 260 -32.05 23.09 -11.29
N LYS A 261 -31.02 23.72 -11.87
CA LYS A 261 -31.08 24.31 -13.23
C LYS A 261 -31.07 23.25 -14.34
N ILE A 262 -30.45 22.11 -14.09
CA ILE A 262 -30.30 21.00 -15.07
C ILE A 262 -31.48 20.03 -15.00
N SER A 263 -32.19 20.02 -13.86
CA SER A 263 -33.39 19.20 -13.64
C SER A 263 -34.58 19.79 -14.37
#